data_AF-A0A087XHE4-F1
#
_entry.id   AF-A0A087XHE4-F1
#
_cell.length_a   1.000
_cell.length_b   1.000
_cell.length_c   1.000
_cell.angle_alpha   90.00
_cell.angle_beta   90.00
_cell.angle_gamma   90.00
#
_symmetry.space_group_name_H-M   'P 1'
#
loop_
_entity.id
_entity.type
_entity.pdbx_description
1 polymer ?
#
loop_
_entity_poly.entity_id
_entity_poly.type
_entity_poly.pdbx_seq_one_letter_code
_entity_poly.pdbx_strand_id
1 'polypeptide(L)'
;MKLILLAACIIGMASSAPPQMYMEFDLHYAPPQAAQAIPAGAPVGSLEVLLPVNNQRQYVGGPVQGFIKQEIHRADGKDDEIYYPFGFDQPAPAAPAPAAPAAPIPAAPAAPVAPVAPVVVVAAPVAKPSDDDEEDD
;
A
#
# COMPACT_ATOMS: atom_id res chain seq x y z
N MET A 1 -1.38 -44.12 -8.13
CA MET A 1 -0.34 -43.06 -8.04
C MET A 1 -0.62 -41.86 -8.95
N LYS A 2 -0.94 -42.05 -10.23
CA LYS A 2 -1.20 -40.96 -11.19
C LYS A 2 -2.39 -40.04 -10.83
N LEU A 3 -3.47 -40.61 -10.29
CA LEU A 3 -4.64 -39.84 -9.81
C LEU A 3 -4.33 -39.00 -8.56
N ILE A 4 -3.45 -39.48 -7.68
CA ILE A 4 -3.04 -38.76 -6.46
C ILE A 4 -2.20 -37.53 -6.84
N LEU A 5 -1.33 -37.68 -7.84
CA LEU A 5 -0.48 -36.60 -8.36
C LEU A 5 -1.33 -35.52 -9.08
N LEU A 6 -2.35 -35.94 -9.83
CA LEU A 6 -3.32 -35.04 -10.46
C LEU A 6 -4.13 -34.28 -9.40
N ALA A 7 -4.64 -34.97 -8.39
CA ALA A 7 -5.38 -34.33 -7.30
C ALA A 7 -4.50 -33.33 -6.53
N ALA A 8 -3.26 -33.69 -6.21
CA ALA A 8 -2.31 -32.79 -5.57
C ALA A 8 -1.97 -31.56 -6.43
N CYS A 9 -1.87 -31.69 -7.76
CA CYS A 9 -1.67 -30.56 -8.66
C CYS A 9 -2.88 -29.61 -8.68
N ILE A 10 -4.10 -30.14 -8.72
CA ILE A 10 -5.32 -29.32 -8.74
C ILE A 10 -5.48 -28.57 -7.40
N ILE A 11 -5.25 -29.26 -6.29
CA ILE A 11 -5.31 -28.66 -4.95
C ILE A 11 -4.21 -27.60 -4.78
N GLY A 12 -2.97 -27.91 -5.21
CA GLY A 12 -1.86 -26.96 -5.15
C GLY A 12 -2.11 -25.68 -5.96
N MET A 13 -2.72 -25.79 -7.14
CA MET A 13 -3.11 -24.62 -7.94
C MET A 13 -4.25 -23.83 -7.29
N ALA A 14 -5.24 -24.50 -6.70
CA ALA A 14 -6.33 -23.83 -6.00
C ALA A 14 -5.85 -23.06 -4.75
N SER A 15 -4.81 -23.55 -4.07
CA SER A 15 -4.22 -22.89 -2.90
C SER A 15 -3.14 -21.85 -3.25
N SER A 16 -2.70 -21.78 -4.51
CA SER A 16 -1.65 -20.86 -4.96
C SER A 16 -2.19 -19.48 -5.34
N ALA A 17 -3.50 -19.26 -5.35
CA ALA A 17 -4.06 -17.94 -5.60
C ALA A 17 -3.79 -17.03 -4.38
N PRO A 18 -3.16 -15.86 -4.56
CA PRO A 18 -2.98 -14.93 -3.46
C PRO A 18 -4.35 -14.53 -2.91
N PRO A 19 -4.54 -14.49 -1.57
CA PRO A 19 -5.79 -14.02 -1.00
C PRO A 19 -6.01 -12.57 -1.45
N GLN A 20 -7.13 -12.31 -2.13
CA GLN A 20 -7.53 -10.95 -2.45
C GLN A 20 -8.02 -10.26 -1.17
N MET A 21 -7.38 -9.16 -0.82
CA MET A 21 -7.81 -8.30 0.28
C MET A 21 -8.66 -7.16 -0.28
N TYR A 22 -9.77 -6.87 0.37
CA TYR A 22 -10.61 -5.70 0.07
C TYR A 22 -10.48 -4.67 1.17
N MET A 23 -10.55 -3.40 0.80
CA MET A 23 -10.61 -2.29 1.74
C MET A 23 -11.85 -1.45 1.45
N GLU A 24 -12.57 -1.09 2.51
CA GLU A 24 -13.75 -0.23 2.47
C GLU A 24 -13.33 1.23 2.49
N PHE A 25 -13.91 2.01 1.59
CA PHE A 25 -13.71 3.44 1.46
C PHE A 25 -15.06 4.13 1.51
N ASP A 26 -15.20 5.16 2.34
CA ASP A 26 -16.32 6.09 2.21
C ASP A 26 -16.29 6.68 0.79
N LEU A 27 -17.47 6.90 0.23
CA LEU A 27 -17.66 7.48 -1.10
C LEU A 27 -16.88 8.79 -1.31
N HIS A 28 -16.61 9.57 -0.26
CA HIS A 28 -15.80 10.80 -0.34
C HIS A 28 -14.32 10.54 -0.59
N TYR A 29 -13.78 9.42 -0.11
CA TYR A 29 -12.37 9.02 -0.28
C TYR A 29 -12.18 7.98 -1.38
N ALA A 30 -13.27 7.47 -1.93
CA ALA A 30 -13.25 6.54 -3.03
C ALA A 30 -12.73 7.19 -4.32
N PRO A 31 -12.14 6.40 -5.24
CA PRO A 31 -11.74 6.90 -6.54
C PRO A 31 -12.96 7.45 -7.31
N PRO A 32 -12.80 8.56 -8.08
CA PRO A 32 -13.91 9.17 -8.83
C PRO A 32 -14.60 8.22 -9.82
N GLN A 33 -13.91 7.18 -10.27
CA GLN A 33 -14.46 6.14 -11.13
C GLN A 33 -15.58 5.36 -10.43
N ALA A 34 -15.48 5.15 -9.11
CA ALA A 34 -16.53 4.50 -8.33
C ALA A 34 -17.81 5.33 -8.28
N ALA A 35 -17.71 6.67 -8.39
CA ALA A 35 -18.88 7.54 -8.41
C ALA A 35 -19.80 7.26 -9.61
N GLN A 36 -19.26 6.75 -10.72
CA GLN A 36 -20.04 6.40 -11.91
C GLN A 36 -20.89 5.15 -11.72
N ALA A 37 -20.53 4.31 -10.74
CA ALA A 37 -21.23 3.08 -10.44
C ALA A 37 -22.25 3.22 -9.30
N ILE A 38 -22.41 4.43 -8.73
CA ILE A 38 -23.36 4.68 -7.64
C ILE A 38 -24.79 4.31 -8.10
N PRO A 39 -25.49 3.42 -7.39
CA PRO A 39 -26.87 3.10 -7.70
C PRO A 39 -27.77 4.31 -7.51
N ALA A 40 -28.64 4.56 -8.49
CA ALA A 40 -29.55 5.70 -8.47
C ALA A 40 -30.54 5.59 -7.29
N GLY A 41 -30.70 6.69 -6.55
CA GLY A 41 -31.61 6.75 -5.40
C GLY A 41 -31.06 6.16 -4.11
N ALA A 42 -29.78 5.77 -4.08
CA ALA A 42 -29.14 5.35 -2.84
C ALA A 42 -29.03 6.51 -1.82
N PRO A 43 -29.30 6.26 -0.52
CA PRO A 43 -29.14 7.26 0.52
C PRO A 43 -27.69 7.76 0.62
N VAL A 44 -27.53 9.05 0.88
CA VAL A 44 -26.21 9.64 1.15
C VAL A 44 -25.71 9.12 2.50
N GLY A 45 -24.47 8.66 2.54
CA GLY A 45 -23.84 8.13 3.76
C GLY A 45 -24.14 6.66 4.05
N SER A 46 -24.89 5.97 3.18
CA SER A 46 -25.11 4.52 3.29
C SER A 46 -24.31 3.71 2.26
N LEU A 47 -23.33 4.35 1.60
CA LEU A 47 -22.57 3.79 0.50
C LEU A 47 -21.09 3.72 0.86
N GLU A 48 -20.55 2.52 0.77
CA GLU A 48 -19.13 2.23 0.93
C GLU A 48 -18.61 1.59 -0.36
N VAL A 49 -17.37 1.87 -0.70
CA VAL A 49 -16.71 1.35 -1.89
C VAL A 49 -15.66 0.33 -1.44
N LEU A 50 -15.81 -0.92 -1.86
CA LEU A 50 -14.87 -2.01 -1.60
C LEU A 50 -13.96 -2.18 -2.81
N LEU A 51 -12.66 -1.96 -2.61
CA LEU A 51 -11.66 -2.09 -3.66
C LEU A 51 -10.60 -3.11 -3.30
N PRO A 52 -10.13 -3.91 -4.28
CA PRO A 52 -9.05 -4.85 -4.06
C PRO A 52 -7.74 -4.09 -3.82
N VAL A 53 -7.04 -4.50 -2.76
CA VAL A 53 -5.73 -3.97 -2.38
C VAL A 53 -4.72 -5.10 -2.23
N ASN A 54 -3.44 -4.77 -2.38
CA ASN A 54 -2.35 -5.69 -2.09
C ASN A 54 -2.07 -5.76 -0.58
N ASN A 55 -1.12 -6.61 -0.18
CA ASN A 55 -0.71 -6.75 1.22
C ASN A 55 -0.14 -5.47 1.85
N GLN A 56 0.20 -4.45 1.04
CA GLN A 56 0.64 -3.13 1.49
C GLN A 56 -0.51 -2.11 1.55
N ARG A 57 -1.76 -2.57 1.42
CA ARG A 57 -2.98 -1.74 1.34
C ARG A 57 -2.94 -0.72 0.20
N GLN A 58 -2.22 -1.02 -0.88
CA GLN A 58 -2.20 -0.21 -2.08
C GLN A 58 -3.12 -0.81 -3.13
N TYR A 59 -3.73 0.04 -3.95
CA TYR A 59 -4.52 -0.40 -5.09
C TYR A 59 -3.69 -1.27 -6.04
N VAL A 60 -4.30 -2.36 -6.49
CA VAL A 60 -3.69 -3.26 -7.47
C VAL A 60 -3.82 -2.61 -8.86
N GLY A 61 -2.70 -2.31 -9.52
CA GLY A 61 -2.72 -1.74 -10.87
C GLY A 61 -3.31 -2.69 -11.92
N GLY A 62 -3.91 -2.14 -12.97
CA GLY A 62 -4.57 -2.89 -14.05
C GLY A 62 -6.11 -2.81 -13.98
N PRO A 63 -6.83 -3.80 -14.55
CA PRO A 63 -8.29 -3.84 -14.46
C PRO A 63 -8.71 -4.09 -13.01
N VAL A 64 -9.28 -3.07 -12.37
CA VAL A 64 -9.78 -3.13 -11.01
C VAL A 64 -11.24 -3.54 -11.05
N GLN A 65 -11.59 -4.57 -10.26
CA GLN A 65 -12.97 -4.98 -10.05
C GLN A 65 -13.31 -4.81 -8.57
N GLY A 66 -14.23 -3.91 -8.27
CA GLY A 66 -14.66 -3.56 -6.92
C GLY A 66 -16.16 -3.73 -6.74
N PHE A 67 -16.65 -3.34 -5.57
CA PHE A 67 -18.07 -3.38 -5.23
C PHE A 67 -18.48 -2.08 -4.55
N ILE A 68 -19.69 -1.61 -4.82
CA ILE A 68 -20.35 -0.61 -3.99
C ILE A 68 -21.25 -1.37 -3.03
N LYS A 69 -20.95 -1.27 -1.73
CA LYS A 69 -21.77 -1.79 -0.64
C LYS A 69 -22.76 -0.72 -0.25
N GLN A 70 -24.04 -1.06 -0.33
CA GLN A 70 -25.15 -0.23 0.11
C GLN A 70 -25.75 -0.84 1.37
N GLU A 71 -25.77 -0.07 2.44
CA GLU A 71 -26.45 -0.41 3.67
C GLU A 71 -27.91 0.07 3.63
N ILE A 72 -28.85 -0.84 3.87
CA ILE A 72 -30.29 -0.56 3.92
C ILE A 72 -30.75 -0.77 5.35
N HIS A 73 -30.88 0.35 6.06
CA HIS A 73 -31.39 0.37 7.42
C HIS A 73 -32.90 0.12 7.41
N ARG A 74 -33.35 -0.99 8.01
CA ARG A 74 -34.78 -1.28 8.17
C ARG A 74 -35.31 -0.78 9.50
N ALA A 75 -36.62 -0.53 9.52
CA ALA A 75 -37.33 -0.08 10.72
C ALA A 75 -37.35 -1.11 11.86
N ASP A 76 -37.10 -2.40 11.58
CA ASP A 76 -36.97 -3.46 12.60
C ASP A 76 -35.58 -3.51 13.25
N GLY A 77 -34.69 -2.55 12.93
CA GLY A 77 -33.34 -2.47 13.46
C GLY A 77 -32.37 -3.50 12.86
N LYS A 78 -32.75 -4.09 11.72
CA LYS A 78 -31.85 -4.93 10.92
C LYS A 78 -31.35 -4.14 9.73
N ASP A 79 -30.08 -4.33 9.41
CA ASP A 79 -29.47 -3.73 8.22
C ASP A 79 -29.28 -4.82 7.17
N ASP A 80 -29.71 -4.54 5.94
CA ASP A 80 -29.33 -5.37 4.79
C ASP A 80 -28.17 -4.73 4.05
N GLU A 81 -27.34 -5.56 3.44
CA GLU A 81 -26.25 -5.11 2.58
C GLU A 81 -26.49 -5.58 1.14
N ILE A 82 -26.40 -4.65 0.19
CA ILE A 82 -26.42 -4.96 -1.24
C ILE A 82 -25.07 -4.58 -1.85
N TYR A 83 -24.45 -5.53 -2.56
CA TYR A 83 -23.17 -5.35 -3.22
C TYR A 83 -23.36 -5.20 -4.73
N TYR A 84 -23.02 -4.04 -5.27
CA TYR A 84 -23.08 -3.75 -6.71
C TYR A 84 -21.67 -3.85 -7.32
N PRO A 85 -21.40 -4.86 -8.16
CA PRO A 85 -20.09 -4.99 -8.79
C PRO A 85 -19.84 -3.87 -9.79
N PHE A 86 -18.62 -3.35 -9.82
CA PHE A 86 -18.17 -2.39 -10.83
C PHE A 86 -16.70 -2.61 -11.16
N GLY A 87 -16.23 -2.00 -12.25
CA GLY A 87 -14.82 -2.08 -12.62
C GLY A 87 -14.35 -0.90 -13.45
N PHE A 88 -13.05 -0.65 -13.39
CA PHE A 88 -12.38 0.40 -14.14
C PHE A 88 -10.91 0.01 -14.37
N ASP A 89 -10.31 0.55 -15.43
CA ASP A 89 -8.87 0.41 -15.65
C ASP A 89 -8.11 1.45 -14.84
N GLN A 90 -7.31 0.99 -13.88
CA GLN A 90 -6.39 1.86 -13.15
C GLN A 90 -5.07 1.94 -13.93
N PRO A 91 -4.59 3.15 -14.26
CA PRO A 91 -3.29 3.31 -14.89
C PRO A 91 -2.22 2.59 -14.06
N ALA A 92 -1.45 1.72 -14.70
CA ALA A 92 -0.36 1.04 -14.02
C ALA A 92 0.60 2.08 -13.42
N PRO A 93 1.10 1.89 -12.18
CA PRO A 93 2.12 2.76 -11.62
C PRO A 93 3.28 2.88 -12.61
N ALA A 94 3.65 4.11 -12.97
CA ALA A 94 4.77 4.34 -13.87
C ALA A 94 6.01 3.69 -13.27
N ALA A 95 6.66 2.81 -14.04
CA ALA A 95 7.90 2.19 -13.63
C ALA A 95 8.91 3.29 -13.27
N PRO A 96 9.65 3.16 -12.15
CA PRO A 96 10.68 4.14 -11.82
C PRO A 96 11.63 4.26 -13.00
N ALA A 97 11.77 5.49 -13.50
CA ALA A 97 12.71 5.77 -14.58
C ALA A 97 14.10 5.28 -14.16
N PRO A 98 14.88 4.68 -15.08
CA PRO A 98 16.26 4.31 -14.78
C PRO A 98 16.97 5.52 -14.19
N ALA A 99 17.54 5.38 -12.99
CA ALA A 99 18.38 6.41 -12.42
C ALA A 99 19.48 6.72 -13.44
N ALA A 100 19.43 7.91 -14.02
CA ALA A 100 20.43 8.35 -14.97
C ALA A 100 21.80 8.22 -14.29
N PRO A 101 22.84 7.70 -14.97
CA PRO A 101 24.17 7.64 -14.41
C PRO A 101 24.55 9.01 -13.86
N ALA A 102 24.95 9.07 -12.59
CA ALA A 102 25.49 10.29 -12.02
C ALA A 102 26.62 10.78 -12.94
N ALA A 103 26.44 11.96 -13.53
CA ALA A 103 27.46 12.54 -14.39
C ALA A 103 28.77 12.65 -13.58
N PRO A 104 29.93 12.26 -14.14
CA PRO A 104 31.19 12.42 -13.46
C PRO A 104 31.38 13.90 -13.15
N ILE A 105 31.50 14.22 -11.86
CA ILE A 105 31.85 15.56 -11.38
C ILE A 105 33.24 15.86 -11.93
N PRO A 106 33.45 16.97 -12.66
CA PRO A 106 34.79 17.35 -13.10
C PRO A 106 35.68 17.53 -11.88
N ALA A 107 36.77 16.75 -11.80
CA ALA A 107 37.79 16.96 -10.78
C ALA A 107 38.41 18.35 -11.00
N ALA A 108 38.09 19.29 -10.11
CA ALA A 108 38.73 20.59 -10.08
C ALA A 108 40.25 20.40 -9.85
N PRO A 109 41.12 21.18 -10.53
CA PRO A 109 42.56 21.08 -10.32
C PRO A 109 42.91 21.30 -8.85
N ALA A 110 43.70 20.40 -8.28
CA ALA A 110 44.22 20.54 -6.92
C ALA A 110 45.04 21.83 -6.82
N ALA A 111 44.51 22.82 -6.10
CA ALA A 111 45.26 24.00 -5.73
C ALA A 111 46.39 23.60 -4.76
N PRO A 112 47.60 24.19 -4.89
CA PRO A 112 48.72 23.86 -4.02
C PRO A 112 48.42 24.23 -2.57
N VAL A 113 48.63 23.26 -1.68
CA VAL A 113 48.44 23.36 -0.23
C VAL A 113 49.47 24.33 0.35
N ALA A 114 49.02 25.43 0.94
CA ALA A 114 49.85 26.30 1.78
C ALA A 114 49.95 25.70 3.20
N PRO A 115 51.14 25.67 3.85
CA PRO A 115 51.31 25.02 5.15
C PRO A 115 51.27 26.02 6.31
N VAL A 116 50.33 25.89 7.26
CA VAL A 116 50.44 26.28 8.69
C VAL A 116 49.13 25.92 9.42
N ALA A 117 49.03 25.48 10.68
CA ALA A 117 49.93 25.20 11.80
C ALA A 117 49.21 24.19 12.76
N PRO A 118 49.90 23.46 13.65
CA PRO A 118 49.26 22.44 14.48
C PRO A 118 48.40 23.04 15.59
N VAL A 119 47.10 22.68 15.64
CA VAL A 119 46.22 23.00 16.77
C VAL A 119 45.81 21.71 17.47
N VAL A 120 46.45 21.53 18.63
CA VAL A 120 46.08 20.84 19.87
C VAL A 120 44.97 19.78 19.81
N VAL A 121 45.39 18.55 20.10
CA VAL A 121 44.58 17.39 20.45
C VAL A 121 43.87 17.63 21.79
N VAL A 122 42.56 17.40 21.84
CA VAL A 122 41.86 17.03 23.09
C VAL A 122 41.20 15.68 22.86
N ALA A 123 41.56 14.73 23.71
CA ALA A 123 41.11 13.35 23.70
C ALA A 123 39.64 13.22 24.16
N ALA A 124 38.95 12.23 23.59
CA ALA A 124 37.58 11.82 23.92
C ALA A 124 37.43 11.21 25.34
N PRO A 125 36.19 10.94 25.77
CA PRO A 125 35.91 9.57 26.18
C PRO A 125 34.64 8.97 25.56
N VAL A 126 34.68 7.64 25.52
CA VAL A 126 33.71 6.66 25.00
C VAL A 126 32.75 6.17 26.11
N ALA A 127 31.50 5.84 25.72
CA ALA A 127 30.48 4.98 26.37
C ALA A 127 29.81 5.49 27.67
N LYS A 128 28.51 5.26 27.96
CA LYS A 128 27.73 3.99 27.97
C LYS A 128 26.18 4.23 27.87
N PRO A 129 25.38 3.16 27.68
CA PRO A 129 23.91 3.17 27.67
C PRO A 129 23.30 3.02 29.08
N SER A 130 22.02 3.37 29.21
CA SER A 130 21.07 3.06 30.30
C SER A 130 19.71 2.88 29.61
N ASP A 131 18.90 1.81 29.68
CA ASP A 131 18.65 0.78 30.71
C ASP A 131 18.49 1.40 32.10
N ASP A 132 17.27 1.76 32.50
CA ASP A 132 16.45 0.88 33.35
C ASP A 132 15.05 1.48 33.58
N ASP A 133 14.14 0.59 34.00
CA ASP A 133 12.75 0.66 34.44
C ASP A 133 12.22 1.98 35.06
N GLU A 134 10.90 2.19 34.93
CA GLU A 134 9.99 2.25 36.10
C GLU A 134 8.50 2.33 35.69
N GLU A 135 7.72 1.41 36.26
CA GLU A 135 6.26 1.40 36.37
C GLU A 135 5.74 2.70 37.02
N ASP A 136 4.55 3.18 36.64
CA ASP A 136 3.58 3.67 37.63
C ASP A 136 2.14 3.80 37.07
N ASP A 137 1.20 3.29 37.86
CA ASP A 137 -0.29 3.38 37.91
C ASP A 137 -1.18 2.92 36.73
#